data_AF-A0A812Q908-F1
#
_entry.id   AF-A0A812Q908-F1
#
_cell.length_a   1.000
_cell.length_b   1.000
_cell.length_c   1.000
_cell.angle_alpha   90.00
_cell.angle_beta   90.00
_cell.angle_gamma   90.00
#
_symmetry.space_group_name_H-M   'P 1'
#
loop_
_entity.id
_entity.type
_entity.pdbx_description
1 polymer ?
#
loop_
_entity_poly.entity_id
_entity_poly.type
_entity_poly.pdbx_seq_one_letter_code
_entity_poly.pdbx_strand_id
1 'polypeptide(L)'
;MVLIESKCKRFRASQVLLCSTSRHQQVWGTRRRRLSTAKLKRPITLPSSRPPVLVVGMTSLPSRLGGIGPALESIAKQSRRPDRLVLSLPRLSVREGREYELPDHVKDLMTRYPWMEVHWLQEDAGPGTKLLGAADFFQQSIGEAIPGDMLMLLDDDHAYLPSALGELCQIQQSLGCGYVSSFFAYYFRGLMVPQGADIVALQLDETTLKSMIEFHRCFVKGDTACFLVDDLWTAMFYFLCGRQVRSFRDIVTQRGMETIYSRTDNASVAALMDLDGSARRDRAMVSAFEGLIQRLLDEPSKLSSIAGEAAVQRLHKLATEVRQADRRIVELNRWLQQAESGGTHESQMLRRAKQELSQLMHLYLMQKLPESLSTADADSLADGANAGKFTDFVLRC
;
A
#
# COMPACT_ATOMS: atom_id res chain seq x y z
N MET A 1 -32.76 -36.28 -33.71
CA MET A 1 -34.05 -36.28 -33.01
C MET A 1 -34.19 -34.93 -32.32
N VAL A 2 -35.21 -34.15 -32.73
CA VAL A 2 -35.87 -33.00 -32.07
C VAL A 2 -34.97 -31.80 -31.68
N LEU A 3 -34.89 -30.71 -32.45
CA LEU A 3 -35.85 -29.64 -32.86
C LEU A 3 -35.68 -28.35 -32.04
N ILE A 4 -35.34 -27.32 -32.82
CA ILE A 4 -35.27 -25.88 -32.55
C ILE A 4 -36.70 -25.34 -32.37
N GLU A 5 -36.93 -24.39 -31.44
CA GLU A 5 -37.78 -23.23 -31.72
C GLU A 5 -37.58 -22.05 -30.75
N SER A 6 -37.29 -20.90 -31.35
CA SER A 6 -37.26 -19.54 -30.83
C SER A 6 -38.66 -18.93 -30.71
N LYS A 7 -38.88 -17.95 -29.81
CA LYS A 7 -39.83 -16.84 -30.06
C LYS A 7 -39.61 -15.59 -29.20
N CYS A 8 -39.32 -14.49 -29.92
CA CYS A 8 -39.43 -13.09 -29.53
C CYS A 8 -40.89 -12.59 -29.45
N LYS A 9 -41.06 -11.42 -28.77
CA LYS A 9 -42.02 -10.29 -28.93
C LYS A 9 -42.57 -9.87 -27.54
N ARG A 10 -42.81 -8.61 -27.17
CA ARG A 10 -42.88 -7.31 -27.86
C ARG A 10 -42.90 -6.18 -26.81
N PHE A 11 -42.41 -5.01 -27.23
CA PHE A 11 -42.54 -3.67 -26.65
C PHE A 11 -44.00 -3.22 -26.35
N ARG A 12 -44.16 -2.32 -25.36
CA ARG A 12 -44.95 -1.08 -25.49
C ARG A 12 -44.40 0.03 -24.57
N ALA A 13 -44.16 1.19 -25.17
CA ALA A 13 -43.93 2.49 -24.54
C ALA A 13 -45.21 3.33 -24.58
N SER A 14 -45.31 4.38 -23.74
CA SER A 14 -46.08 5.65 -23.85
C SER A 14 -46.45 6.14 -22.45
N GLN A 15 -46.59 7.42 -22.08
CA GLN A 15 -46.30 8.77 -22.58
C GLN A 15 -46.71 9.67 -21.37
N VAL A 16 -45.91 10.65 -20.95
CA VAL A 16 -46.07 12.13 -21.14
C VAL A 16 -47.10 12.83 -20.23
N LEU A 17 -46.77 14.10 -19.92
CA LEU A 17 -47.53 15.24 -19.37
C LEU A 17 -47.48 15.43 -17.85
N LEU A 18 -47.35 16.64 -17.27
CA LEU A 18 -46.97 18.00 -17.70
C LEU A 18 -47.02 18.91 -16.44
N CYS A 19 -46.40 20.10 -16.53
CA CYS A 19 -46.71 21.33 -15.76
C CYS A 19 -46.36 21.37 -14.25
N SER A 20 -46.00 22.51 -13.64
CA SER A 20 -45.63 23.87 -14.11
C SER A 20 -45.37 24.75 -12.88
N THR A 21 -44.65 25.87 -13.09
CA THR A 21 -44.62 27.12 -12.26
C THR A 21 -43.92 27.01 -10.88
N SER A 22 -43.20 28.01 -10.37
CA SER A 22 -43.34 29.47 -10.52
C SER A 22 -42.03 30.25 -10.27
N ARG A 23 -41.94 31.38 -10.97
CA ARG A 23 -41.09 32.57 -10.77
C ARG A 23 -41.05 33.06 -9.30
N HIS A 24 -39.94 33.63 -8.85
CA HIS A 24 -39.82 35.10 -8.70
C HIS A 24 -38.45 35.61 -8.16
N GLN A 25 -38.00 36.68 -8.83
CA GLN A 25 -37.27 37.88 -8.38
C GLN A 25 -35.83 37.77 -7.81
N GLN A 26 -34.79 38.35 -8.42
CA GLN A 26 -34.40 39.79 -8.48
C GLN A 26 -34.22 40.37 -7.05
N VAL A 27 -33.14 41.06 -6.62
CA VAL A 27 -32.20 42.00 -7.25
C VAL A 27 -31.02 42.34 -6.27
N TRP A 28 -29.97 43.01 -6.79
CA TRP A 28 -29.03 43.99 -6.17
C TRP A 28 -27.78 43.52 -5.38
N GLY A 29 -26.62 44.08 -5.77
CA GLY A 29 -25.66 44.63 -4.80
C GLY A 29 -24.21 44.18 -4.88
N THR A 30 -23.38 45.00 -5.53
CA THR A 30 -21.91 45.05 -5.54
C THR A 30 -21.19 44.85 -4.18
N ARG A 31 -20.05 44.11 -4.16
CA ARG A 31 -18.69 44.59 -3.77
C ARG A 31 -17.69 43.45 -3.50
N ARG A 32 -16.48 43.60 -4.06
CA ARG A 32 -15.27 42.82 -3.72
C ARG A 32 -14.83 43.07 -2.26
N ARG A 33 -14.54 42.03 -1.48
CA ARG A 33 -13.25 41.82 -0.76
C ARG A 33 -13.25 40.61 0.19
N ARG A 34 -12.07 39.96 0.20
CA ARG A 34 -11.41 39.19 1.28
C ARG A 34 -11.78 37.71 1.48
N LEU A 35 -10.73 36.91 1.30
CA LEU A 35 -10.46 35.59 1.85
C LEU A 35 -11.25 35.30 3.14
N SER A 36 -12.06 34.25 3.14
CA SER A 36 -12.42 33.54 4.35
C SER A 36 -11.97 32.09 4.22
N THR A 37 -11.19 31.67 5.21
CA THR A 37 -10.83 30.29 5.47
C THR A 37 -12.11 29.48 5.60
N ALA A 38 -12.32 28.52 4.71
CA ALA A 38 -13.36 27.52 4.87
C ALA A 38 -13.05 26.73 6.14
N LYS A 39 -13.72 27.08 7.24
CA LYS A 39 -13.86 26.21 8.41
C LYS A 39 -14.47 24.91 7.90
N LEU A 40 -13.64 23.87 7.79
CA LEU A 40 -14.07 22.49 7.64
C LEU A 40 -15.11 22.22 8.73
N LYS A 41 -16.38 22.12 8.32
CA LYS A 41 -17.45 21.61 9.19
C LYS A 41 -17.10 20.15 9.44
N ARG A 42 -16.63 19.84 10.66
CA ARG A 42 -16.56 18.47 11.15
C ARG A 42 -17.96 17.85 11.03
N PRO A 43 -18.12 16.67 10.40
CA PRO A 43 -19.34 15.91 10.56
C PRO A 43 -19.51 15.61 12.05
N ILE A 44 -20.67 15.94 12.60
CA ILE A 44 -21.04 15.53 13.95
C ILE A 44 -21.46 14.07 13.82
N THR A 45 -20.54 13.16 14.10
CA THR A 45 -20.87 11.75 14.31
C THR A 45 -21.45 11.59 15.70
N LEU A 46 -22.63 10.99 15.80
CA LEU A 46 -23.17 10.53 17.08
C LEU A 46 -22.15 9.56 17.70
N PRO A 47 -21.87 9.64 19.01
CA PRO A 47 -20.88 8.77 19.61
C PRO A 47 -21.36 7.33 19.50
N SER A 48 -20.52 6.49 18.89
CA SER A 48 -20.62 5.05 19.12
C SER A 48 -20.55 4.79 20.63
N SER A 49 -21.23 3.76 21.12
CA SER A 49 -21.27 3.44 22.55
C SER A 49 -19.91 3.05 23.16
N ARG A 50 -18.88 2.80 22.34
CA ARG A 50 -17.52 2.47 22.79
C ARG A 50 -16.49 3.56 22.46
N PRO A 51 -15.42 3.70 23.26
CA PRO A 51 -14.29 4.52 22.89
C PRO A 51 -13.56 3.95 21.66
N PRO A 52 -12.88 4.80 20.87
CA PRO A 52 -12.01 4.35 19.80
C PRO A 52 -10.89 3.44 20.29
N VAL A 53 -10.52 2.45 19.48
CA VAL A 53 -9.49 1.46 19.83
C VAL A 53 -8.29 1.52 18.89
N LEU A 54 -7.11 1.19 19.42
CA LEU A 54 -5.88 0.95 18.67
C LEU A 54 -5.62 -0.56 18.59
N VAL A 55 -5.71 -1.11 17.39
CA VAL A 55 -5.38 -2.51 17.09
C VAL A 55 -4.07 -2.57 16.33
N VAL A 56 -3.19 -3.48 16.76
CA VAL A 56 -1.97 -3.83 16.04
C VAL A 56 -2.20 -5.14 15.29
N GLY A 57 -2.01 -5.12 13.97
CA GLY A 57 -2.03 -6.31 13.11
C GLY A 57 -0.62 -6.80 12.80
N MET A 58 -0.38 -8.09 13.04
CA MET A 58 0.87 -8.77 12.72
C MET A 58 0.58 -10.11 12.06
N THR A 59 1.56 -10.64 11.32
CA THR A 59 1.58 -12.02 10.84
C THR A 59 3.01 -12.53 10.91
N SER A 60 3.20 -13.85 10.85
CA SER A 60 4.52 -14.48 10.92
C SER A 60 4.56 -15.73 10.05
N LEU A 61 5.75 -16.30 9.90
CA LEU A 61 5.94 -17.62 9.33
C LEU A 61 6.07 -18.69 10.40
N PRO A 62 5.76 -19.95 10.08
CA PRO A 62 6.04 -21.03 11.00
C PRO A 62 7.53 -21.08 11.40
N SER A 63 8.48 -20.76 10.51
CA SER A 63 9.92 -20.73 10.83
C SER A 63 10.34 -19.59 11.74
N ARG A 64 9.60 -18.47 11.72
CA ARG A 64 9.88 -17.25 12.49
C ARG A 64 9.20 -17.23 13.86
N LEU A 65 8.18 -18.05 14.07
CA LEU A 65 7.50 -18.14 15.37
C LEU A 65 8.45 -18.49 16.52
N GLY A 66 9.51 -19.27 16.26
CA GLY A 66 10.52 -19.60 17.26
C GLY A 66 11.28 -18.38 17.82
N GLY A 67 11.44 -17.32 17.02
CA GLY A 67 12.21 -16.13 17.36
C GLY A 67 11.38 -14.84 17.46
N ILE A 68 10.05 -14.93 17.47
CA ILE A 68 9.16 -13.74 17.46
C ILE A 68 9.14 -12.98 18.79
N GLY A 69 9.61 -13.60 19.88
CA GLY A 69 9.58 -13.05 21.25
C GLY A 69 10.06 -11.59 21.37
N PRO A 70 11.25 -11.22 20.86
CA PRO A 70 11.76 -9.85 20.94
C PRO A 70 10.84 -8.81 20.28
N ALA A 71 10.20 -9.15 19.15
CA ALA A 71 9.25 -8.24 18.49
C ALA A 71 8.02 -8.00 19.37
N LEU A 72 7.40 -9.07 19.88
CA LEU A 72 6.23 -8.99 20.78
C LEU A 72 6.56 -8.24 22.08
N GLU A 73 7.71 -8.52 22.68
CA GLU A 73 8.17 -7.81 23.88
C GLU A 73 8.40 -6.32 23.64
N SER A 74 8.95 -5.94 22.48
CA SER A 74 9.14 -4.53 22.14
C SER A 74 7.81 -3.79 22.03
N ILE A 75 6.75 -4.47 21.58
CA ILE A 75 5.39 -3.92 21.50
C ILE A 75 4.76 -3.83 22.89
N ALA A 76 5.01 -4.81 23.78
CA ALA A 76 4.57 -4.76 25.17
C ALA A 76 5.18 -3.59 25.96
N LYS A 77 6.39 -3.15 25.57
CA LYS A 77 7.14 -2.05 26.20
C LYS A 77 6.81 -0.66 25.62
N GLN A 78 5.79 -0.56 24.75
CA GLN A 78 5.43 0.70 24.10
C GLN A 78 4.80 1.71 25.08
N SER A 79 5.16 2.98 24.92
CA SER A 79 4.63 4.11 25.69
C SER A 79 3.12 4.29 25.50
N ARG A 80 2.62 3.98 24.30
CA ARG A 80 1.21 3.69 24.03
C ARG A 80 1.08 2.19 23.74
N ARG A 81 0.68 1.44 24.75
CA ARG A 81 0.25 0.04 24.59
C ARG A 81 -0.97 0.00 23.65
N PRO A 82 -1.05 -0.91 22.67
CA PRO A 82 -2.27 -1.09 21.90
C PRO A 82 -3.40 -1.64 22.77
N ASP A 83 -4.63 -1.49 22.31
CA ASP A 83 -5.80 -2.07 22.98
C ASP A 83 -5.93 -3.55 22.64
N ARG A 84 -5.53 -3.94 21.43
CA ARG A 84 -5.30 -5.33 21.01
C ARG A 84 -4.08 -5.46 20.12
N LEU A 85 -3.36 -6.57 20.24
CA LEU A 85 -2.41 -7.04 19.25
C LEU A 85 -2.91 -8.38 18.71
N VAL A 86 -3.06 -8.46 17.40
CA VAL A 86 -3.60 -9.62 16.70
C VAL A 86 -2.50 -10.24 15.86
N LEU A 87 -1.99 -11.39 16.31
CA LEU A 87 -1.08 -12.22 15.53
C LEU A 87 -1.92 -13.11 14.61
N SER A 88 -2.08 -12.66 13.37
CA SER A 88 -2.90 -13.32 12.36
C SER A 88 -2.10 -14.44 11.70
N LEU A 89 -2.51 -15.69 11.94
CA LEU A 89 -1.84 -16.89 11.42
C LEU A 89 -2.83 -17.72 10.59
N PRO A 90 -2.52 -18.04 9.33
CA PRO A 90 -3.33 -18.98 8.57
C PRO A 90 -3.13 -20.40 9.10
N ARG A 91 -4.09 -21.31 8.85
CA ARG A 91 -3.93 -22.73 9.22
C ARG A 91 -2.75 -23.39 8.52
N LEU A 92 -2.48 -22.99 7.27
CA LEU A 92 -1.38 -23.48 6.44
C LEU A 92 -0.61 -22.29 5.86
N SER A 93 0.71 -22.27 6.01
CA SER A 93 1.56 -21.31 5.30
C SER A 93 1.71 -21.74 3.85
N VAL A 94 1.24 -20.93 2.90
CA VAL A 94 1.45 -21.16 1.47
C VAL A 94 2.93 -21.06 1.12
N ARG A 95 3.66 -20.15 1.77
CA ARG A 95 5.09 -19.94 1.52
C ARG A 95 5.96 -21.12 1.99
N GLU A 96 5.64 -21.72 3.13
CA GLU A 96 6.44 -22.82 3.69
C GLU A 96 5.81 -24.21 3.49
N GLY A 97 4.60 -24.28 2.94
CA GLY A 97 3.88 -25.53 2.70
C GLY A 97 3.60 -26.32 3.96
N ARG A 98 3.49 -25.67 5.13
CA ARG A 98 3.30 -26.34 6.42
C ARG A 98 2.37 -25.59 7.37
N GLU A 99 1.78 -26.34 8.29
CA GLU A 99 0.91 -25.82 9.33
C GLU A 99 1.71 -25.06 10.39
N TYR A 100 1.01 -24.20 11.12
CA TYR A 100 1.59 -23.42 12.21
C TYR A 100 1.47 -24.17 13.53
N GLU A 101 2.60 -24.34 14.21
CA GLU A 101 2.64 -24.76 15.60
C GLU A 101 3.03 -23.57 16.47
N LEU A 102 2.23 -23.28 17.50
CA LEU A 102 2.50 -22.17 18.40
C LEU A 102 3.52 -22.59 19.46
N PRO A 103 4.72 -21.97 19.51
CA PRO A 103 5.71 -22.30 20.53
C PRO A 103 5.25 -21.91 21.94
N ASP A 104 5.73 -22.63 22.96
CA ASP A 104 5.31 -22.38 24.35
C ASP A 104 5.66 -20.98 24.83
N HIS A 105 6.82 -20.43 24.43
CA HIS A 105 7.18 -19.06 24.80
C HIS A 105 6.18 -18.01 24.25
N VAL A 106 5.54 -18.26 23.10
CA VAL A 106 4.50 -17.37 22.56
C VAL A 106 3.22 -17.50 23.37
N LYS A 107 2.84 -18.71 23.78
CA LYS A 107 1.69 -18.95 24.69
C LYS A 107 1.91 -18.28 26.05
N ASP A 108 3.12 -18.36 26.58
CA ASP A 108 3.50 -17.72 27.84
C ASP A 108 3.41 -16.19 27.73
N LEU A 109 3.86 -15.61 26.62
CA LEU A 109 3.71 -14.19 26.33
C LEU A 109 2.24 -13.76 26.27
N MET A 110 1.38 -14.53 25.59
CA MET A 110 -0.06 -14.23 25.52
C MET A 110 -0.77 -14.41 26.86
N THR A 111 -0.31 -15.35 27.70
CA THR A 111 -0.78 -15.49 29.08
C THR A 111 -0.37 -14.28 29.92
N ARG A 112 0.86 -13.79 29.75
CA ARG A 112 1.39 -12.59 30.43
C ARG A 112 0.73 -11.30 29.94
N TYR A 113 0.37 -11.23 28.66
CA TYR A 113 -0.23 -10.09 27.99
C TYR A 113 -1.56 -10.48 27.33
N PRO A 114 -2.67 -10.57 28.09
CA PRO A 114 -3.97 -11.05 27.56
C PRO A 114 -4.62 -10.19 26.48
N TRP A 115 -4.02 -9.05 26.14
CA TRP A 115 -4.41 -8.18 25.01
C TRP A 115 -3.68 -8.56 23.71
N MET A 116 -2.76 -9.53 23.76
CA MET A 116 -2.17 -10.19 22.60
C MET A 116 -2.91 -11.51 22.36
N GLU A 117 -3.31 -11.77 21.12
CA GLU A 117 -4.00 -13.00 20.76
C GLU A 117 -3.60 -13.52 19.38
N VAL A 118 -3.71 -14.84 19.19
CA VAL A 118 -3.64 -15.45 17.86
C VAL A 118 -5.02 -15.41 17.23
N HIS A 119 -5.10 -14.84 16.03
CA HIS A 119 -6.30 -14.92 15.20
C HIS A 119 -6.06 -15.93 14.06
N TRP A 120 -6.75 -17.06 14.13
CA TRP A 120 -6.58 -18.16 13.19
C TRP A 120 -7.41 -17.95 11.93
N LEU A 121 -6.75 -17.92 10.78
CA LEU A 121 -7.36 -17.69 9.47
C LEU A 121 -7.39 -18.96 8.63
N GLN A 122 -8.37 -19.07 7.74
CA GLN A 122 -8.45 -20.18 6.78
C GLN A 122 -7.54 -19.97 5.57
N GLU A 123 -7.30 -18.72 5.19
CA GLU A 123 -6.55 -18.36 3.99
C GLU A 123 -5.26 -17.62 4.36
N ASP A 124 -4.17 -17.97 3.67
CA ASP A 124 -2.91 -17.24 3.71
C ASP A 124 -2.89 -16.19 2.58
N ALA A 125 -2.70 -14.93 2.94
CA ALA A 125 -2.53 -13.82 2.01
C ALA A 125 -1.08 -13.30 2.00
N GLY A 126 -0.13 -14.15 2.39
CA GLY A 126 1.29 -13.82 2.50
C GLY A 126 1.53 -12.79 3.60
N PRO A 127 2.46 -11.84 3.41
CA PRO A 127 2.64 -10.71 4.32
C PRO A 127 1.35 -9.91 4.56
N GLY A 128 0.47 -9.83 3.54
CA GLY A 128 -0.83 -9.16 3.61
C GLY A 128 -1.79 -9.74 4.65
N THR A 129 -1.51 -10.95 5.16
CA THR A 129 -2.26 -11.60 6.24
C THR A 129 -2.33 -10.72 7.50
N LYS A 130 -1.31 -9.89 7.79
CA LYS A 130 -1.35 -8.98 8.95
C LYS A 130 -2.49 -7.97 8.89
N LEU A 131 -2.80 -7.49 7.68
CA LEU A 131 -3.82 -6.48 7.43
C LEU A 131 -5.20 -7.13 7.33
N LEU A 132 -5.31 -8.17 6.50
CA LEU A 132 -6.59 -8.85 6.28
C LEU A 132 -7.06 -9.58 7.53
N GLY A 133 -6.13 -10.18 8.30
CA GLY A 133 -6.44 -10.81 9.57
C GLY A 133 -6.86 -9.82 10.64
N ALA A 134 -6.22 -8.65 10.72
CA ALA A 134 -6.68 -7.60 11.61
C ALA A 134 -8.06 -7.05 11.19
N ALA A 135 -8.32 -6.91 9.89
CA ALA A 135 -9.61 -6.49 9.38
C ALA A 135 -10.73 -7.51 9.69
N ASP A 136 -10.45 -8.80 9.52
CA ASP A 136 -11.36 -9.89 9.89
C ASP A 136 -11.61 -9.93 11.40
N PHE A 137 -10.56 -9.77 12.21
CA PHE A 137 -10.67 -9.66 13.67
C PHE A 137 -11.57 -8.49 14.09
N PHE A 138 -11.42 -7.31 13.47
CA PHE A 138 -12.32 -6.18 13.75
C PHE A 138 -13.78 -6.57 13.53
N GLN A 139 -14.10 -7.17 12.38
CA GLN A 139 -15.46 -7.55 12.03
C GLN A 139 -16.06 -8.58 12.99
N GLN A 140 -15.26 -9.55 13.43
CA GLN A 140 -15.73 -10.66 14.27
C GLN A 140 -15.77 -10.31 15.77
N SER A 141 -14.79 -9.56 16.26
CA SER A 141 -14.54 -9.39 17.70
C SER A 141 -14.90 -8.01 18.23
N ILE A 142 -14.86 -6.97 17.39
CA ILE A 142 -15.12 -5.59 17.79
C ILE A 142 -16.45 -5.09 17.21
N GLY A 143 -16.78 -5.49 15.98
CA GLY A 143 -17.90 -5.00 15.20
C GLY A 143 -17.47 -3.96 14.17
N GLU A 144 -18.40 -3.08 13.78
CA GLU A 144 -18.11 -2.04 12.80
C GLU A 144 -17.04 -1.07 13.32
N ALA A 145 -16.09 -0.72 12.44
CA ALA A 145 -15.09 0.29 12.73
C ALA A 145 -15.76 1.65 12.85
N ILE A 146 -15.38 2.43 13.86
CA ILE A 146 -15.93 3.75 14.13
C ILE A 146 -14.89 4.83 13.85
N PRO A 147 -15.29 6.08 13.58
CA PRO A 147 -14.34 7.17 13.46
C PRO A 147 -13.48 7.31 14.71
N GLY A 148 -12.17 7.21 14.54
CA GLY A 148 -11.21 7.23 15.66
C GLY A 148 -10.48 5.93 15.86
N ASP A 149 -11.09 4.80 15.46
CA ASP A 149 -10.40 3.52 15.50
C ASP A 149 -9.14 3.58 14.65
N MET A 150 -8.12 2.88 15.10
CA MET A 150 -6.83 2.87 14.47
C MET A 150 -6.34 1.45 14.30
N LEU A 151 -5.83 1.17 13.11
CA LEU A 151 -5.09 -0.04 12.80
C LEU A 151 -3.63 0.33 12.55
N MET A 152 -2.71 -0.38 13.19
CA MET A 152 -1.27 -0.29 12.93
C MET A 152 -0.74 -1.64 12.47
N LEU A 153 0.03 -1.66 11.39
CA LEU A 153 0.62 -2.89 10.84
C LEU A 153 2.11 -2.94 11.14
N LEU A 154 2.55 -4.06 11.72
CA LEU A 154 3.93 -4.29 12.14
C LEU A 154 4.47 -5.60 11.55
N ASP A 155 5.80 -5.70 11.48
CA ASP A 155 6.53 -6.89 11.07
C ASP A 155 6.98 -7.70 12.30
N ASP A 156 7.17 -9.02 12.12
CA ASP A 156 7.47 -9.99 13.17
C ASP A 156 8.96 -10.13 13.51
N ASP A 157 9.80 -9.39 12.80
CA ASP A 157 11.26 -9.46 12.82
C ASP A 157 11.94 -8.15 13.25
N HIS A 158 11.18 -7.24 13.86
CA HIS A 158 11.64 -5.95 14.33
C HIS A 158 11.35 -5.73 15.81
N ALA A 159 12.35 -5.26 16.55
CA ALA A 159 12.19 -4.76 17.92
C ALA A 159 12.13 -3.23 17.87
N TYR A 160 10.93 -2.69 18.10
CA TYR A 160 10.60 -1.28 17.93
C TYR A 160 11.04 -0.41 19.12
N LEU A 161 11.40 0.85 18.85
CA LEU A 161 11.67 1.84 19.89
C LEU A 161 10.46 1.99 20.83
N PRO A 162 10.65 2.16 22.15
CA PRO A 162 9.53 2.22 23.10
C PRO A 162 8.50 3.33 22.83
N SER A 163 8.86 4.39 22.10
CA SER A 163 7.95 5.49 21.77
C SER A 163 7.27 5.36 20.41
N ALA A 164 7.63 4.38 19.58
CA ALA A 164 7.26 4.32 18.17
C ALA A 164 5.73 4.31 17.94
N LEU A 165 4.99 3.44 18.64
CA LEU A 165 3.52 3.39 18.52
C LEU A 165 2.87 4.66 19.07
N GLY A 166 3.38 5.19 20.19
CA GLY A 166 2.83 6.39 20.82
C GLY A 166 2.95 7.62 19.93
N GLU A 167 4.13 7.82 19.34
CA GLU A 167 4.38 8.94 18.44
C GLU A 167 3.55 8.83 17.16
N LEU A 168 3.56 7.68 16.50
CA LEU A 168 2.82 7.51 15.25
C LEU A 168 1.30 7.57 15.46
N CYS A 169 0.81 7.13 16.62
CA CYS A 169 -0.60 7.24 17.00
C CYS A 169 -1.02 8.71 17.10
N GLN A 170 -0.24 9.54 17.81
CA GLN A 170 -0.51 10.98 17.94
C GLN A 170 -0.49 11.68 16.58
N ILE A 171 0.51 11.35 15.75
CA ILE A 171 0.64 11.87 14.38
C ILE A 171 -0.61 11.51 13.56
N GLN A 172 -0.99 10.23 13.51
CA GLN A 172 -2.13 9.77 12.73
C GLN A 172 -3.45 10.37 13.21
N GLN A 173 -3.64 10.52 14.53
CA GLN A 173 -4.81 11.19 15.11
C GLN A 173 -4.91 12.65 14.68
N SER A 174 -3.77 13.36 14.59
CA SER A 174 -3.74 14.76 14.15
C SER A 174 -4.08 14.94 12.66
N LEU A 175 -3.74 13.93 11.84
CA LEU A 175 -3.98 13.93 10.40
C LEU A 175 -5.40 13.50 10.03
N GLY A 176 -5.96 12.50 10.71
CA GLY A 176 -7.29 11.96 10.42
C GLY A 176 -7.32 10.83 9.38
N CYS A 177 -8.52 10.34 9.05
CA CYS A 177 -8.75 9.21 8.14
C CYS A 177 -8.36 9.47 6.66
N GLY A 178 -8.11 10.72 6.27
CA GLY A 178 -7.62 11.07 4.93
C GLY A 178 -6.15 10.75 4.69
N TYR A 179 -5.45 10.25 5.69
CA TYR A 179 -4.01 9.97 5.64
C TYR A 179 -3.67 8.57 6.15
N VAL A 180 -2.52 8.08 5.69
CA VAL A 180 -1.82 6.90 6.22
C VAL A 180 -0.43 7.36 6.62
N SER A 181 -0.01 7.04 7.84
CA SER A 181 1.27 7.50 8.39
C SER A 181 2.24 6.33 8.52
N SER A 182 3.51 6.58 8.20
CA SER A 182 4.60 5.65 8.48
C SER A 182 5.88 6.42 8.74
N PHE A 183 6.82 5.87 9.52
CA PHE A 183 8.10 6.54 9.72
C PHE A 183 8.90 6.62 8.43
N PHE A 184 8.82 5.59 7.58
CA PHE A 184 9.44 5.61 6.26
C PHE A 184 8.45 5.13 5.21
N ALA A 185 8.49 5.81 4.07
CA ALA A 185 7.79 5.42 2.87
C ALA A 185 8.69 5.75 1.68
N TYR A 186 8.53 5.03 0.60
CA TYR A 186 9.28 5.22 -0.63
C TYR A 186 8.34 5.49 -1.79
N TYR A 187 8.87 6.08 -2.87
CA TYR A 187 8.12 6.20 -4.10
C TYR A 187 8.34 5.00 -5.03
N PHE A 188 7.26 4.49 -5.58
CA PHE A 188 7.26 3.46 -6.60
C PHE A 188 6.21 3.76 -7.65
N ARG A 189 6.64 4.00 -8.89
CA ARG A 189 5.79 4.31 -10.06
C ARG A 189 4.64 5.29 -9.77
N GLY A 190 4.95 6.41 -9.12
CA GLY A 190 3.98 7.46 -8.79
C GLY A 190 3.15 7.21 -7.53
N LEU A 191 3.34 6.08 -6.84
CA LEU A 191 2.73 5.80 -5.53
C LEU A 191 3.75 6.04 -4.42
N MET A 192 3.28 6.61 -3.31
CA MET A 192 4.01 6.58 -2.04
C MET A 192 3.62 5.31 -1.29
N VAL A 193 4.59 4.43 -1.04
CA VAL A 193 4.41 3.10 -0.47
C VAL A 193 4.93 3.09 0.96
N PRO A 194 4.07 2.92 1.98
CA PRO A 194 4.49 2.78 3.37
C PRO A 194 5.03 1.38 3.64
N GLN A 195 5.95 1.23 4.59
CA GLN A 195 6.59 -0.06 4.90
C GLN A 195 6.16 -0.60 6.26
N GLY A 196 5.90 -1.91 6.35
CA GLY A 196 5.53 -2.59 7.60
C GLY A 196 6.61 -2.49 8.69
N ALA A 197 7.88 -2.61 8.29
CA ALA A 197 9.03 -2.42 9.16
C ALA A 197 8.99 -1.05 9.87
N ASP A 198 8.46 -0.02 9.23
CA ASP A 198 8.40 1.36 9.73
C ASP A 198 7.03 1.76 10.29
N ILE A 199 6.21 0.75 10.58
CA ILE A 199 4.83 0.83 11.06
C ILE A 199 3.92 1.55 10.06
N VAL A 200 2.83 0.90 9.66
CA VAL A 200 1.79 1.55 8.86
C VAL A 200 0.59 1.85 9.74
N ALA A 201 0.33 3.12 10.02
CA ALA A 201 -0.82 3.56 10.81
C ALA A 201 -1.93 4.11 9.91
N LEU A 202 -3.16 3.64 10.13
CA LEU A 202 -4.36 4.17 9.49
C LEU A 202 -5.47 4.38 10.52
N GLN A 203 -6.13 5.54 10.44
CA GLN A 203 -7.39 5.76 11.13
C GLN A 203 -8.54 5.22 10.25
N LEU A 204 -9.44 4.47 10.86
CA LEU A 204 -10.54 3.80 10.20
C LEU A 204 -11.78 4.69 10.15
N ASP A 205 -12.58 4.44 9.13
CA ASP A 205 -13.99 4.80 9.03
C ASP A 205 -14.83 3.54 8.81
N GLU A 206 -16.15 3.68 8.83
CA GLU A 206 -17.14 2.60 8.72
C GLU A 206 -16.97 1.74 7.47
N THR A 207 -16.35 2.27 6.41
CA THR A 207 -16.21 1.59 5.11
C THR A 207 -14.83 0.98 4.89
N THR A 208 -13.81 1.47 5.61
CA THR A 208 -12.39 1.22 5.31
C THR A 208 -12.08 -0.27 5.20
N LEU A 209 -12.44 -1.04 6.24
CA LEU A 209 -12.10 -2.46 6.31
C LEU A 209 -12.87 -3.29 5.27
N LYS A 210 -14.17 -2.98 5.08
CA LYS A 210 -15.00 -3.67 4.10
C LYS A 210 -14.49 -3.44 2.67
N SER A 211 -14.22 -2.20 2.31
CA SER A 211 -13.67 -1.86 0.99
C SER A 211 -12.29 -2.48 0.76
N MET A 212 -11.47 -2.58 1.80
CA MET A 212 -10.14 -3.19 1.71
C MET A 212 -10.20 -4.71 1.48
N ILE A 213 -11.04 -5.42 2.25
CA ILE A 213 -11.27 -6.86 2.05
C ILE A 213 -11.80 -7.12 0.65
N GLU A 214 -12.77 -6.32 0.21
CA GLU A 214 -13.37 -6.46 -1.11
C GLU A 214 -12.37 -6.13 -2.23
N PHE A 215 -11.55 -5.09 -2.07
CA PHE A 215 -10.46 -4.76 -2.99
C PHE A 215 -9.49 -5.94 -3.15
N HIS A 216 -9.05 -6.51 -2.02
CA HIS A 216 -8.16 -7.66 -2.04
C HIS A 216 -8.79 -8.84 -2.78
N ARG A 217 -10.02 -9.21 -2.40
CA ARG A 217 -10.76 -10.33 -3.02
C ARG A 217 -10.91 -10.17 -4.53
N CYS A 218 -11.10 -8.94 -5.00
CA CYS A 218 -11.45 -8.67 -6.39
C CYS A 218 -10.25 -8.44 -7.30
N PHE A 219 -9.15 -7.90 -6.78
CA PHE A 219 -8.04 -7.43 -7.62
C PHE A 219 -6.67 -7.99 -7.22
N VAL A 220 -6.55 -8.58 -6.04
CA VAL A 220 -5.26 -9.04 -5.49
C VAL A 220 -5.22 -10.55 -5.34
N LYS A 221 -6.28 -11.16 -4.79
CA LYS A 221 -6.34 -12.58 -4.51
C LYS A 221 -6.08 -13.41 -5.77
N GLY A 222 -5.17 -14.37 -5.66
CA GLY A 222 -4.78 -15.27 -6.75
C GLY A 222 -3.62 -14.76 -7.62
N ASP A 223 -3.16 -13.52 -7.43
CA ASP A 223 -1.96 -13.00 -8.09
C ASP A 223 -0.71 -13.30 -7.25
N THR A 224 0.22 -14.07 -7.81
CA THR A 224 1.44 -14.50 -7.12
C THR A 224 2.40 -13.35 -6.81
N ALA A 225 2.43 -12.31 -7.64
CA ALA A 225 3.28 -11.15 -7.39
C ALA A 225 2.67 -10.31 -6.26
N CYS A 226 1.37 -10.00 -6.33
CA CYS A 226 0.70 -9.26 -5.25
C CYS A 226 0.70 -10.00 -3.91
N PHE A 227 0.72 -11.34 -3.91
CA PHE A 227 0.89 -12.15 -2.71
C PHE A 227 2.20 -11.83 -1.96
N LEU A 228 3.26 -11.41 -2.65
CA LEU A 228 4.58 -11.13 -2.06
C LEU A 228 4.77 -9.66 -1.64
N VAL A 229 4.00 -8.74 -2.20
CA VAL A 229 4.20 -7.28 -2.02
C VAL A 229 2.94 -6.59 -1.50
N ASP A 230 2.67 -6.82 -0.21
CA ASP A 230 1.49 -6.27 0.46
C ASP A 230 1.48 -4.75 0.56
N ASP A 231 2.64 -4.16 0.86
CA ASP A 231 2.82 -2.72 0.88
C ASP A 231 2.42 -2.05 -0.45
N LEU A 232 2.73 -2.64 -1.60
CA LEU A 232 2.38 -2.08 -2.89
C LEU A 232 0.88 -2.06 -3.16
N TRP A 233 0.20 -3.20 -3.02
CA TRP A 233 -1.23 -3.24 -3.31
C TRP A 233 -2.04 -2.50 -2.25
N THR A 234 -1.57 -2.43 -1.00
CA THR A 234 -2.18 -1.57 0.02
C THR A 234 -1.98 -0.09 -0.29
N ALA A 235 -0.79 0.32 -0.75
CA ALA A 235 -0.55 1.69 -1.21
C ALA A 235 -1.46 2.08 -2.38
N MET A 236 -1.65 1.16 -3.34
CA MET A 236 -2.61 1.36 -4.44
C MET A 236 -4.03 1.54 -3.90
N PHE A 237 -4.47 0.69 -2.96
CA PHE A 237 -5.78 0.83 -2.31
C PHE A 237 -5.93 2.19 -1.62
N TYR A 238 -4.94 2.62 -0.82
CA TYR A 238 -4.97 3.91 -0.14
C TYR A 238 -5.07 5.08 -1.14
N PHE A 239 -4.26 5.05 -2.19
CA PHE A 239 -4.30 6.04 -3.26
C PHE A 239 -5.68 6.08 -3.94
N LEU A 240 -6.25 4.92 -4.28
CA LEU A 240 -7.56 4.81 -4.92
C LEU A 240 -8.68 5.28 -4.01
N CYS A 241 -8.59 5.11 -2.70
CA CYS A 241 -9.51 5.70 -1.72
C CYS A 241 -9.29 7.20 -1.47
N GLY A 242 -8.29 7.81 -2.12
CA GLY A 242 -7.95 9.23 -1.93
C GLY A 242 -7.21 9.53 -0.62
N ARG A 243 -6.65 8.51 0.02
CA ARG A 243 -5.83 8.65 1.23
C ARG A 243 -4.39 8.98 0.84
N GLN A 244 -3.78 9.92 1.55
CA GLN A 244 -2.40 10.33 1.30
C GLN A 244 -1.46 9.63 2.27
N VAL A 245 -0.45 8.93 1.75
CA VAL A 245 0.63 8.37 2.56
C VAL A 245 1.62 9.48 2.94
N ARG A 246 1.97 9.56 4.23
CA ARG A 246 2.91 10.54 4.79
C ARG A 246 4.05 9.81 5.49
N SER A 247 5.27 10.10 5.04
CA SER A 247 6.51 9.66 5.67
C SER A 247 6.92 10.66 6.75
N PHE A 248 7.35 10.14 7.89
CA PHE A 248 7.86 10.91 9.03
C PHE A 248 9.36 10.69 9.28
N ARG A 249 10.08 10.37 8.20
CA ARG A 249 11.52 10.10 8.21
C ARG A 249 12.32 11.22 8.87
N ASP A 250 11.92 12.46 8.65
CA ASP A 250 12.61 13.63 9.20
C ASP A 250 12.63 13.63 10.74
N ILE A 251 11.60 13.08 11.40
CA ILE A 251 11.57 12.94 12.87
C ILE A 251 12.65 11.96 13.34
N VAL A 252 12.89 10.91 12.56
CA VAL A 252 13.89 9.86 12.87
C VAL A 252 15.30 10.41 12.63
N THR A 253 15.52 11.07 11.49
CA THR A 253 16.84 11.60 11.12
C THR A 253 17.26 12.80 11.99
N GLN A 254 16.33 13.65 12.42
CA GLN A 254 16.62 14.75 13.36
C GLN A 254 17.12 14.26 14.73
N ARG A 255 16.81 13.02 15.10
CA ARG A 255 17.33 12.37 16.32
C ARG A 255 18.67 11.67 16.09
N GLY A 256 19.24 11.76 14.90
CA GLY A 256 20.46 11.05 14.51
C GLY A 256 20.26 9.54 14.36
N MET A 257 19.03 9.08 14.13
CA MET A 257 18.71 7.67 13.94
C MET A 257 18.46 7.35 12.46
N GLU A 258 18.77 6.12 12.05
CA GLU A 258 18.46 5.63 10.71
C GLU A 258 17.11 4.92 10.63
N THR A 259 16.67 4.28 11.71
CA THR A 259 15.42 3.50 11.80
C THR A 259 14.77 3.69 13.17
N ILE A 260 13.52 3.24 13.31
CA ILE A 260 12.75 3.23 14.57
C ILE A 260 12.72 1.86 15.25
N TYR A 261 13.58 0.95 14.80
CA TYR A 261 13.65 -0.42 15.23
C TYR A 261 15.08 -0.94 15.13
N SER A 262 15.34 -2.02 15.85
CA SER A 262 16.46 -2.92 15.59
C SER A 262 15.94 -4.21 14.94
N ARG A 263 16.70 -4.76 14.00
CA ARG A 263 16.40 -6.09 13.43
C ARG A 263 16.61 -7.15 14.49
N THR A 264 15.70 -8.12 14.57
CA THR A 264 15.86 -9.29 15.44
C THR A 264 16.52 -10.43 14.66
N ASP A 265 16.82 -11.53 15.34
CA ASP A 265 17.34 -12.74 14.70
C ASP A 265 16.40 -13.32 13.63
N ASN A 266 15.11 -12.95 13.65
CA ASN A 266 14.13 -13.34 12.62
C ASN A 266 14.32 -12.61 11.28
N ALA A 267 15.04 -11.49 11.24
CA ALA A 267 15.11 -10.64 10.06
C ALA A 267 15.77 -11.32 8.85
N SER A 268 16.63 -12.31 9.09
CA SER A 268 17.28 -13.12 8.05
C SER A 268 16.57 -14.45 7.77
N VAL A 269 15.56 -14.84 8.57
CA VAL A 269 14.91 -16.15 8.42
C VAL A 269 13.87 -16.05 7.32
N ALA A 270 14.08 -16.72 6.18
CA ALA A 270 13.16 -16.74 5.04
C ALA A 270 12.72 -15.33 4.60
N ALA A 271 13.67 -14.39 4.56
CA ALA A 271 13.39 -13.01 4.17
C ALA A 271 12.97 -12.95 2.70
N LEU A 272 12.00 -12.07 2.39
CA LEU A 272 11.57 -11.84 1.00
C LEU A 272 12.71 -11.32 0.12
N MET A 273 13.69 -10.66 0.73
CA MET A 273 14.88 -10.13 0.04
C MET A 273 15.80 -11.24 -0.48
N ASP A 274 15.68 -12.45 0.07
CA ASP A 274 16.51 -13.60 -0.30
C ASP A 274 15.84 -14.49 -1.35
N LEU A 275 14.66 -14.09 -1.85
CA LEU A 275 13.98 -14.82 -2.92
C LEU A 275 14.63 -14.52 -4.27
N ASP A 276 14.89 -15.58 -5.03
CA ASP A 276 15.48 -15.49 -6.38
C ASP A 276 14.43 -15.43 -7.49
N GLY A 277 14.89 -15.09 -8.70
CA GLY A 277 14.08 -15.14 -9.91
C GLY A 277 12.87 -14.22 -9.83
N SER A 278 11.71 -14.66 -10.36
CA SER A 278 10.47 -13.86 -10.37
C SER A 278 9.94 -13.51 -8.98
N ALA A 279 10.36 -14.24 -7.95
CA ALA A 279 9.97 -13.98 -6.57
C ALA A 279 10.84 -12.91 -5.90
N ARG A 280 11.93 -12.49 -6.54
CA ARG A 280 12.73 -11.36 -6.06
C ARG A 280 11.86 -10.12 -5.96
N ARG A 281 11.92 -9.47 -4.80
CA ARG A 281 10.98 -8.42 -4.39
C ARG A 281 10.79 -7.34 -5.45
N ASP A 282 11.87 -6.88 -6.05
CA ASP A 282 11.88 -5.82 -7.04
C ASP A 282 11.15 -6.23 -8.35
N ARG A 283 11.32 -7.48 -8.81
CA ARG A 283 10.55 -8.08 -9.93
C ARG A 283 9.08 -8.24 -9.55
N ALA A 284 8.82 -8.73 -8.35
CA ALA A 284 7.47 -8.89 -7.83
C ALA A 284 6.74 -7.54 -7.74
N MET A 285 7.40 -6.47 -7.31
CA MET A 285 6.85 -5.11 -7.27
C MET A 285 6.40 -4.64 -8.67
N VAL A 286 7.26 -4.79 -9.69
CA VAL A 286 6.91 -4.40 -11.07
C VAL A 286 5.75 -5.25 -11.61
N SER A 287 5.85 -6.58 -11.49
CA SER A 287 4.82 -7.50 -11.98
C SER A 287 3.48 -7.27 -11.28
N ALA A 288 3.48 -7.09 -9.96
CA ALA A 288 2.29 -6.81 -9.18
C ALA A 288 1.66 -5.48 -9.59
N PHE A 289 2.46 -4.44 -9.80
CA PHE A 289 1.96 -3.13 -10.20
C PHE A 289 1.27 -3.16 -11.58
N GLU A 290 1.94 -3.75 -12.57
CA GLU A 290 1.42 -3.82 -13.94
C GLU A 290 0.17 -4.69 -14.00
N GLY A 291 0.20 -5.87 -13.38
CA GLY A 291 -0.95 -6.76 -13.29
C GLY A 291 -2.14 -6.11 -12.57
N LEU A 292 -1.88 -5.41 -11.46
CA LEU A 292 -2.92 -4.74 -10.69
C LEU A 292 -3.53 -3.57 -11.44
N ILE A 293 -2.73 -2.70 -12.07
CA ILE A 293 -3.25 -1.59 -12.91
C ILE A 293 -4.14 -2.14 -14.02
N GLN A 294 -3.70 -3.19 -14.72
CA GLN A 294 -4.47 -3.77 -15.82
C GLN A 294 -5.83 -4.27 -15.33
N ARG A 295 -5.87 -5.09 -14.27
CA ARG A 295 -7.13 -5.60 -13.69
C ARG A 295 -8.07 -4.48 -13.24
N LEU A 296 -7.52 -3.42 -12.66
CA LEU A 296 -8.32 -2.27 -12.22
C LEU A 296 -8.90 -1.47 -13.40
N LEU A 297 -8.17 -1.35 -14.51
CA LEU A 297 -8.64 -0.70 -15.73
C LEU A 297 -9.71 -1.55 -16.46
N ASP A 298 -9.62 -2.87 -16.35
CA ASP A 298 -10.55 -3.81 -16.98
C ASP A 298 -11.91 -3.88 -16.25
N GLU A 299 -11.96 -3.63 -14.93
CA GLU A 299 -13.20 -3.65 -14.13
C GLU A 299 -13.49 -2.31 -13.42
N PRO A 300 -13.68 -1.19 -14.15
CA PRO A 300 -13.84 0.14 -13.56
C PRO A 300 -15.13 0.30 -12.74
N SER A 301 -16.21 -0.40 -13.12
CA SER A 301 -17.48 -0.40 -12.38
C SER A 301 -17.32 -1.00 -10.98
N LYS A 302 -16.54 -2.08 -10.88
CA LYS A 302 -16.26 -2.76 -9.62
C LYS A 302 -15.34 -1.92 -8.74
N LEU A 303 -14.31 -1.31 -9.32
CA LEU A 303 -13.48 -0.33 -8.60
C LEU A 303 -14.34 0.83 -8.06
N SER A 304 -15.25 1.38 -8.87
CA SER A 304 -16.16 2.45 -8.42
C SER A 304 -17.03 2.00 -7.25
N SER A 305 -17.54 0.76 -7.27
CA SER A 305 -18.33 0.23 -6.15
C SER A 305 -17.55 0.09 -4.84
N ILE A 306 -16.23 -0.10 -4.91
CA ILE A 306 -15.35 -0.34 -3.76
C ILE A 306 -14.76 0.98 -3.19
N ALA A 307 -14.30 1.87 -4.07
CA ALA A 307 -13.53 3.07 -3.72
C ALA A 307 -14.13 4.39 -4.26
N GLY A 308 -15.30 4.32 -4.90
CA GLY A 308 -16.03 5.46 -5.47
C GLY A 308 -15.58 5.85 -6.88
N GLU A 309 -16.42 6.63 -7.58
CA GLU A 309 -16.16 7.12 -8.95
C GLU A 309 -14.83 7.87 -9.10
N ALA A 310 -14.44 8.63 -8.07
CA ALA A 310 -13.18 9.36 -8.06
C ALA A 310 -11.95 8.43 -8.09
N ALA A 311 -12.08 7.16 -7.67
CA ALA A 311 -11.01 6.17 -7.75
C ALA A 311 -10.67 5.82 -9.20
N VAL A 312 -11.69 5.71 -10.06
CA VAL A 312 -11.50 5.45 -11.49
C VAL A 312 -10.73 6.59 -12.15
N GLN A 313 -11.06 7.83 -11.80
CA GLN A 313 -10.35 9.01 -12.31
C GLN A 313 -8.89 9.04 -11.85
N ARG A 314 -8.63 8.75 -10.56
CA ARG A 314 -7.28 8.62 -9.99
C ARG A 314 -6.46 7.54 -10.70
N LEU A 315 -7.06 6.38 -10.96
CA LEU A 315 -6.42 5.28 -11.68
C LEU A 315 -6.02 5.68 -13.10
N HIS A 316 -6.92 6.29 -13.87
CA HIS A 316 -6.62 6.72 -15.24
C HIS A 316 -5.49 7.77 -15.29
N LYS A 317 -5.49 8.69 -14.32
CA LYS A 317 -4.41 9.67 -14.16
C LYS A 317 -3.09 8.98 -13.88
N LEU A 318 -3.03 8.11 -12.86
CA LEU A 318 -1.83 7.36 -12.50
C LEU A 318 -1.30 6.53 -13.69
N ALA A 319 -2.16 5.76 -14.34
CA ALA A 319 -1.77 4.93 -15.48
C ALA A 319 -1.22 5.78 -16.65
N THR A 320 -1.74 6.99 -16.83
CA THR A 320 -1.24 7.93 -17.86
C THR A 320 0.13 8.50 -17.48
N GLU A 321 0.29 8.94 -16.23
CA GLU A 321 1.55 9.47 -15.71
C GLU A 321 2.66 8.41 -15.77
N VAL A 322 2.36 7.17 -15.38
CA VAL A 322 3.31 6.05 -15.46
C VAL A 322 3.74 5.80 -16.90
N ARG A 323 2.79 5.69 -17.84
CA ARG A 323 3.12 5.50 -19.27
C ARG A 323 3.93 6.65 -19.87
N GLN A 324 3.77 7.87 -19.35
CA GLN A 324 4.56 9.02 -19.79
C GLN A 324 5.99 8.94 -19.22
N ALA A 325 6.13 8.64 -17.93
CA ALA A 325 7.43 8.47 -17.28
C ALA A 325 8.23 7.32 -17.90
N ASP A 326 7.61 6.15 -18.12
CA ASP A 326 8.27 4.99 -18.72
C ASP A 326 8.80 5.30 -20.13
N ARG A 327 7.98 5.97 -20.97
CA ARG A 327 8.41 6.43 -22.29
C ARG A 327 9.58 7.40 -22.20
N ARG A 328 9.52 8.35 -21.27
CA ARG A 328 10.57 9.34 -21.07
C ARG A 328 11.89 8.72 -20.63
N ILE A 329 11.84 7.73 -19.73
CA ILE A 329 13.01 6.95 -19.30
C ILE A 329 13.65 6.24 -20.49
N VAL A 330 12.86 5.58 -21.33
CA VAL A 330 13.35 4.89 -22.54
C VAL A 330 13.99 5.86 -23.54
N GLU A 331 13.36 7.02 -23.77
CA GLU A 331 13.90 8.06 -24.65
C GLU A 331 15.23 8.62 -24.14
N LEU A 332 15.32 8.95 -22.84
CA LEU A 332 16.54 9.46 -22.22
C LEU A 332 17.67 8.42 -22.29
N ASN A 333 17.40 7.16 -21.98
CA ASN A 333 18.39 6.09 -22.06
C ASN A 333 18.93 5.91 -23.49
N ARG A 334 18.05 5.85 -24.49
CA ARG A 334 18.46 5.74 -25.90
C ARG A 334 19.33 6.93 -26.33
N TRP A 335 18.92 8.13 -25.93
CA TRP A 335 19.67 9.34 -26.26
C TRP A 335 21.05 9.37 -25.58
N LEU A 336 21.14 8.96 -24.31
CA LEU A 336 22.41 8.88 -23.57
C LEU A 336 23.38 7.89 -24.22
N GLN A 337 22.91 6.71 -24.61
CA GLN A 337 23.72 5.70 -25.31
C GLN A 337 24.27 6.23 -26.65
N GLN A 338 23.44 6.94 -27.42
CA GLN A 338 23.87 7.56 -28.68
C GLN A 338 24.91 8.66 -28.45
N ALA A 339 24.70 9.53 -27.45
CA ALA A 339 25.61 10.62 -27.12
C ALA A 339 26.99 10.12 -26.64
N GLU A 340 27.03 9.03 -25.87
CA GLU A 340 28.29 8.43 -25.40
C GLU A 340 29.08 7.76 -26.54
N SER A 341 28.38 7.13 -27.50
CA SER A 341 29.04 6.57 -28.70
C SER A 341 29.59 7.61 -29.68
N GLY A 342 29.06 8.84 -29.65
CA GLY A 342 29.41 9.92 -30.57
C GLY A 342 30.66 10.72 -30.20
N GLY A 343 31.38 10.37 -29.13
CA GLY A 343 32.59 11.07 -28.70
C GLY A 343 32.36 12.52 -28.24
N THR A 344 31.11 12.91 -27.97
CA THR A 344 30.79 14.28 -27.58
C THR A 344 31.24 14.56 -26.15
N HIS A 345 32.10 15.58 -25.98
CA HIS A 345 32.42 16.18 -24.68
C HIS A 345 31.15 16.48 -23.88
N GLU A 346 31.26 16.43 -22.55
CA GLU A 346 30.20 16.56 -21.55
C GLU A 346 29.36 17.86 -21.70
N SER A 347 28.44 17.84 -22.66
CA SER A 347 27.61 18.99 -23.00
C SER A 347 26.64 19.29 -21.86
N GLN A 348 26.20 20.54 -21.76
CA GLN A 348 25.16 20.93 -20.79
C GLN A 348 23.86 20.11 -20.98
N MET A 349 23.56 19.70 -22.21
CA MET A 349 22.41 18.83 -22.51
C MET A 349 22.59 17.42 -21.92
N LEU A 350 23.80 16.84 -22.01
CA LEU A 350 24.11 15.53 -21.43
C LEU A 350 23.90 15.53 -19.92
N ARG A 351 24.41 16.57 -19.24
CA ARG A 351 24.22 16.72 -17.79
C ARG A 351 22.76 16.85 -17.39
N ARG A 352 21.96 17.64 -18.14
CA ARG A 352 20.52 17.78 -17.87
C ARG A 352 19.76 16.47 -18.08
N ALA A 353 20.05 15.73 -19.14
CA ALA A 353 19.42 14.42 -19.40
C ALA A 353 19.77 13.39 -18.31
N LYS A 354 21.04 13.33 -17.88
CA LYS A 354 21.47 12.47 -16.76
C LYS A 354 20.78 12.86 -15.46
N GLN A 355 20.66 14.15 -15.17
CA GLN A 355 19.95 14.65 -13.99
C GLN A 355 18.45 14.31 -14.04
N GLU A 356 17.80 14.51 -15.19
CA GLU A 356 16.38 14.18 -15.37
C GLU A 356 16.13 12.67 -15.22
N LEU A 357 16.95 11.84 -15.86
CA LEU A 357 16.86 10.39 -15.72
C LEU A 357 17.06 9.97 -14.26
N SER A 358 18.06 10.53 -13.58
CA SER A 358 18.32 10.25 -12.16
C SER A 358 17.12 10.64 -11.27
N GLN A 359 16.51 11.80 -11.53
CA GLN A 359 15.30 12.23 -10.81
C GLN A 359 14.13 11.30 -11.07
N LEU A 360 13.90 10.91 -12.33
CA LEU A 360 12.86 9.95 -12.69
C LEU A 360 13.10 8.61 -11.99
N MET A 361 14.29 8.03 -12.10
CA MET A 361 14.63 6.75 -11.46
C MET A 361 14.47 6.81 -9.94
N HIS A 362 14.94 7.87 -9.29
CA HIS A 362 14.82 8.06 -7.83
C HIS A 362 13.37 8.13 -7.36
N LEU A 363 12.49 8.76 -8.15
CA LEU A 363 11.06 8.92 -7.84
C LEU A 363 10.20 7.74 -8.32
N TYR A 364 10.71 6.85 -9.19
CA TYR A 364 9.88 5.81 -9.82
C TYR A 364 10.26 4.38 -9.49
N LEU A 365 11.51 4.06 -9.13
CA LEU A 365 11.99 2.68 -9.18
C LEU A 365 12.59 2.11 -7.89
N MET A 366 12.39 2.74 -6.72
CA MET A 366 13.12 2.43 -5.47
C MET A 366 14.62 2.76 -5.58
N GLN A 367 15.22 3.36 -4.54
CA GLN A 367 16.61 3.85 -4.52
C GLN A 367 17.60 2.70 -4.20
N LYS A 368 18.82 2.63 -4.76
CA LYS A 368 19.90 3.64 -4.92
C LYS A 368 20.49 3.63 -6.35
N LEU A 369 20.94 4.79 -6.85
CA LEU A 369 21.96 4.82 -7.91
C LEU A 369 23.31 4.45 -7.26
N PRO A 370 24.09 3.51 -7.81
CA PRO A 370 25.49 3.32 -7.41
C PRO A 370 26.26 4.63 -7.64
N GLU A 371 27.17 4.98 -6.73
CA GLU A 371 28.01 6.19 -6.87
C GLU A 371 29.00 6.13 -8.04
N SER A 372 29.06 5.02 -8.78
CA SER A 372 29.71 4.96 -10.09
C SER A 372 29.16 3.76 -10.88
N LEU A 373 28.61 4.01 -12.06
CA LEU A 373 28.39 2.96 -13.05
C LEU A 373 29.70 2.76 -13.81
N SER A 374 30.26 1.55 -13.75
CA SER A 374 31.40 1.19 -14.59
C SER A 374 30.91 0.93 -16.02
N THR A 375 31.70 1.36 -17.02
CA THR A 375 31.37 1.19 -18.44
C THR A 375 31.25 -0.28 -18.87
N ALA A 376 31.78 -1.22 -18.08
CA ALA A 376 31.77 -2.65 -18.41
C ALA A 376 30.39 -3.31 -18.21
N ASP A 377 29.53 -2.76 -17.37
CA ASP A 377 28.20 -3.33 -17.09
C ASP A 377 27.19 -3.00 -18.21
N ALA A 378 27.44 -1.93 -18.98
CA ALA A 378 26.59 -1.44 -20.05
C ALA A 378 26.63 -2.30 -21.32
N ASP A 379 27.75 -2.97 -21.60
CA ASP A 379 27.96 -3.73 -22.84
C ASP A 379 27.21 -5.08 -22.86
N SER A 380 26.84 -5.60 -21.69
CA SER A 380 26.08 -6.87 -21.58
C SER A 380 24.59 -6.75 -21.98
N LEU A 381 24.10 -5.54 -22.25
CA LEU A 381 22.69 -5.23 -22.52
C LEU A 381 22.35 -5.07 -24.01
N ALA A 382 23.38 -5.03 -24.87
CA ALA A 382 23.21 -4.71 -26.29
C ALA A 382 22.66 -5.87 -27.14
N ASP A 383 22.71 -7.12 -26.67
CA ASP A 383 22.19 -8.27 -27.40
C ASP A 383 20.70 -8.51 -27.08
N GLY A 384 19.89 -7.67 -27.74
CA GLY A 384 18.44 -7.60 -27.65
C GLY A 384 17.71 -8.74 -28.36
N ALA A 385 16.95 -9.50 -27.59
CA ALA A 385 15.76 -10.24 -28.05
C ALA A 385 14.96 -10.73 -26.83
N ASN A 386 14.43 -9.81 -26.01
CA ASN A 386 13.27 -10.08 -25.13
C ASN A 386 12.94 -8.84 -24.28
N ALA A 387 11.70 -8.35 -24.36
CA ALA A 387 11.17 -7.32 -23.46
C ALA A 387 11.23 -7.75 -21.97
N GLY A 388 11.30 -9.06 -21.68
CA GLY A 388 11.55 -9.60 -20.35
C GLY A 388 12.95 -9.33 -19.77
N LYS A 389 13.94 -8.85 -20.56
CA LYS A 389 15.28 -8.49 -20.04
C LYS A 389 15.37 -7.05 -19.51
N PHE A 390 14.43 -6.16 -19.86
CA PHE A 390 14.44 -4.78 -19.37
C PHE A 390 14.09 -4.71 -17.88
N THR A 391 13.14 -5.54 -17.44
CA THR A 391 12.89 -5.81 -16.02
C THR A 391 14.16 -6.33 -15.35
N ASP A 392 14.87 -7.30 -15.93
CA ASP A 392 16.11 -7.82 -15.33
C ASP A 392 17.25 -6.78 -15.20
N PHE A 393 17.31 -5.77 -16.05
CA PHE A 393 18.32 -4.71 -15.98
C PHE A 393 18.03 -3.65 -14.92
N VAL A 394 16.78 -3.15 -14.86
CA VAL A 394 16.34 -2.17 -13.84
C VAL A 394 16.49 -2.70 -12.41
N LEU A 395 16.54 -4.02 -12.28
CA LEU A 395 16.52 -4.74 -11.03
C LEU A 395 17.94 -5.20 -10.62
N ARG A 396 18.93 -5.21 -11.53
CA ARG A 396 20.34 -5.50 -11.21
C ARG A 396 21.14 -4.28 -10.75
N CYS A 397 20.63 -3.07 -10.99
CA CYS A 397 21.09 -1.81 -10.39
C CYS A 397 20.28 -1.53 -9.13
#